data_AF-Q24NL5-F1
#
_entry.id   AF-Q24NL5-F1
#
_cell.length_a   1.000
_cell.length_b   1.000
_cell.length_c   1.000
_cell.angle_alpha   90.00
_cell.angle_beta   90.00
_cell.angle_gamma   90.00
#
_symmetry.space_group_name_H-M   'P 1'
#
loop_
_entity.id
_entity.type
_entity.pdbx_description
1 polymer ?
#
loop_
_entity_poly.entity_id
_entity_poly.type
_entity_poly.pdbx_seq_one_letter_code
_entity_poly.pdbx_strand_id
1 'polypeptide(L)'
;MMKEKDLQETYIERLNTLLPTVDLRKLDQSCNSTKDEYAKAMLKQMHDMFVEVYGTDYLEVGGYGFVELPAVIQARNTGHIGLGIVTLDLESSGEHGGTFFLTPLGVIDQEKRTPAQAKYLSTVYIPYDYWYTVSLERDHHVDFDNVPEKVADLLRTCHGGQPEMKDSLTRADEQGKASIWEPEQPNGPVMK
;
A
#
# COMPACT_ATOMS: atom_id res chain seq x y z
N MET A 1 24.28 -0.93 11.37
CA MET A 1 22.85 -0.60 11.24
C MET A 1 22.73 0.90 11.11
N MET A 2 22.07 1.39 10.07
CA MET A 2 21.68 2.81 9.97
C MET A 2 20.63 3.12 11.03
N LYS A 3 20.59 4.35 11.54
CA LYS A 3 19.51 4.75 12.44
C LYS A 3 18.25 5.01 11.61
N GLU A 4 17.09 4.90 12.25
CA GLU A 4 15.80 5.17 11.61
C GLU A 4 15.78 6.47 10.78
N LYS A 5 16.21 7.59 11.38
CA LYS A 5 16.20 8.89 10.71
C LYS A 5 17.05 8.84 9.43
N ASP A 6 18.16 8.12 9.48
CA ASP A 6 19.03 7.93 8.32
C ASP A 6 18.34 7.08 7.23
N LEU A 7 17.50 6.10 7.62
CA LEU A 7 16.71 5.29 6.67
C LEU A 7 15.65 6.14 5.97
N GLN A 8 14.88 6.94 6.73
CA GLN A 8 13.85 7.80 6.16
C GLN A 8 14.47 8.84 5.21
N GLU A 9 15.53 9.52 5.63
CA GLU A 9 16.25 10.48 4.79
C GLU A 9 16.78 9.81 3.51
N THR A 10 17.39 8.62 3.62
CA THR A 10 17.88 7.86 2.47
C THR A 10 16.75 7.50 1.50
N TYR A 11 15.61 7.06 2.01
CA TYR A 11 14.46 6.71 1.18
C TYR A 11 13.88 7.95 0.47
N ILE A 12 13.74 9.07 1.17
CA ILE A 12 13.32 10.35 0.59
C ILE A 12 14.30 10.82 -0.50
N GLU A 13 15.61 10.68 -0.31
CA GLU A 13 16.61 11.01 -1.34
C GLU A 13 16.45 10.16 -2.60
N ARG A 14 16.17 8.87 -2.45
CA ARG A 14 15.89 7.98 -3.58
C ARG A 14 14.60 8.37 -4.31
N LEU A 15 13.53 8.68 -3.59
CA LEU A 15 12.30 9.20 -4.17
C LEU A 15 12.55 10.51 -4.93
N ASN A 16 13.31 11.44 -4.36
CA ASN A 16 13.66 12.70 -5.01
C ASN A 16 14.52 12.52 -6.28
N THR A 17 15.21 11.39 -6.41
CA THR A 17 15.92 11.01 -7.64
C THR A 17 14.97 10.39 -8.66
N LEU A 18 14.01 9.57 -8.22
CA LEU A 18 13.04 8.90 -9.10
C LEU A 18 11.99 9.86 -9.64
N LEU A 19 11.28 10.58 -8.77
CA LEU A 19 10.06 11.33 -9.09
C LEU A 19 10.22 12.33 -10.26
N PRO A 20 11.35 13.05 -10.43
CA PRO A 20 11.57 13.92 -11.59
C PRO A 20 11.61 13.18 -12.94
N THR A 21 11.87 11.87 -12.94
CA THR A 21 11.93 11.03 -14.15
C THR A 21 10.57 10.43 -14.53
N VAL A 22 9.58 10.51 -13.63
CA VAL A 22 8.25 9.94 -13.82
C VAL A 22 7.42 10.83 -14.75
N ASP A 23 6.90 10.26 -15.84
CA ASP A 23 5.84 10.90 -16.62
C ASP A 23 4.52 10.87 -15.83
N LEU A 24 4.26 11.95 -15.08
CA LEU A 24 3.10 12.05 -14.18
C LEU A 24 1.75 12.12 -14.90
N ARG A 25 1.70 12.58 -16.15
CA ARG A 25 0.45 12.57 -16.93
C ARG A 25 0.12 11.15 -17.38
N LYS A 26 1.14 10.42 -17.85
CA LYS A 26 1.00 9.01 -18.18
C LYS A 26 0.64 8.18 -16.94
N LEU A 27 1.21 8.52 -15.78
CA LEU A 27 0.88 7.87 -14.52
C LEU A 27 -0.61 8.00 -14.18
N ASP A 28 -1.12 9.23 -14.18
CA ASP A 28 -2.53 9.53 -13.90
C ASP A 28 -3.48 8.80 -14.87
N GLN A 29 -3.16 8.80 -16.17
CA GLN A 29 -3.92 8.04 -17.17
C GLN A 29 -3.87 6.52 -16.93
N SER A 30 -2.73 6.00 -16.50
CA SER A 30 -2.54 4.58 -16.25
C SER A 30 -3.35 4.12 -15.03
N CYS A 31 -3.36 4.91 -13.94
CA CYS A 31 -4.18 4.64 -12.75
C CYS A 31 -5.68 4.55 -13.06
N ASN A 32 -6.16 5.35 -14.01
CA ASN A 32 -7.59 5.50 -14.33
C ASN A 32 -8.02 4.78 -15.62
N SER A 33 -7.23 3.81 -16.09
CA SER A 33 -7.57 3.02 -17.27
C SER A 33 -7.34 1.52 -17.05
N THR A 34 -7.72 0.70 -18.03
CA THR A 34 -7.42 -0.74 -18.04
C THR A 34 -5.95 -1.03 -18.35
N LYS A 35 -5.17 -0.05 -18.83
CA LYS A 35 -3.73 -0.15 -19.12
C LYS A 35 -2.92 0.43 -17.96
N ASP A 36 -2.90 -0.32 -16.87
CA ASP A 36 -2.32 0.12 -15.59
C ASP A 36 -0.87 -0.31 -15.36
N GLU A 37 -0.20 -0.85 -16.39
CA GLU A 37 1.16 -1.40 -16.28
C GLU A 37 2.17 -0.35 -15.85
N TYR A 38 1.98 0.89 -16.31
CA TYR A 38 2.86 1.99 -15.93
C TYR A 38 2.64 2.41 -14.47
N ALA A 39 1.38 2.47 -14.01
CA ALA A 39 1.08 2.71 -12.60
C ALA A 39 1.63 1.61 -11.69
N LYS A 40 1.44 0.33 -12.07
CA LYS A 40 2.00 -0.82 -11.35
C LYS A 40 3.52 -0.76 -11.26
N ALA A 41 4.19 -0.46 -12.38
CA ALA A 41 5.65 -0.36 -12.41
C ALA A 41 6.18 0.75 -11.49
N MET A 42 5.55 1.94 -11.49
CA MET A 42 5.97 3.06 -10.63
C MET A 42 5.68 2.80 -9.15
N LEU A 43 4.51 2.24 -8.83
CA LEU A 43 4.17 1.85 -7.46
C LEU A 43 5.15 0.80 -6.93
N LYS A 44 5.43 -0.24 -7.73
CA LYS A 44 6.40 -1.27 -7.40
C LYS A 44 7.80 -0.69 -7.20
N GLN A 45 8.24 0.22 -8.07
CA GLN A 45 9.57 0.82 -7.95
C GLN A 45 9.73 1.64 -6.66
N MET A 46 8.71 2.41 -6.27
CA MET A 46 8.72 3.12 -4.98
C MET A 46 8.75 2.14 -3.80
N HIS A 47 7.95 1.07 -3.87
CA HIS A 47 7.96 0.00 -2.86
C HIS A 47 9.30 -0.74 -2.76
N ASP A 48 9.89 -1.16 -3.88
CA ASP A 48 11.18 -1.87 -3.91
C ASP A 48 12.29 -0.98 -3.34
N MET A 49 12.29 0.33 -3.64
CA MET A 49 13.22 1.27 -3.02
C MET A 49 13.06 1.36 -1.50
N PHE A 50 11.83 1.28 -1.00
CA PHE A 50 11.56 1.24 0.43
C PHE A 50 12.18 -0.03 1.04
N VAL A 51 11.86 -1.20 0.46
CA VAL A 51 12.37 -2.50 0.95
C VAL A 51 13.90 -2.57 0.90
N GLU A 52 14.54 -2.00 -0.12
CA GLU A 52 16.00 -1.93 -0.19
C GLU A 52 16.63 -1.07 0.91
N VAL A 53 15.97 0.02 1.31
CA VAL A 53 16.48 0.92 2.34
C VAL A 53 16.21 0.37 3.74
N TYR A 54 14.96 -0.02 4.00
CA TYR A 54 14.51 -0.49 5.31
C TYR A 54 14.85 -1.96 5.57
N GLY A 55 15.12 -2.74 4.53
CA GLY A 55 15.40 -4.18 4.60
C GLY A 55 14.15 -5.04 4.84
N THR A 56 12.95 -4.45 4.81
CA THR A 56 11.67 -5.08 5.13
C THR A 56 10.52 -4.33 4.45
N ASP A 57 9.41 -5.03 4.19
CA ASP A 57 8.10 -4.49 3.82
C ASP A 57 7.08 -4.58 4.97
N TYR A 58 7.56 -4.89 6.18
CA TYR A 58 6.78 -4.97 7.41
C TYR A 58 7.41 -4.09 8.50
N LEU A 59 6.62 -3.18 9.10
CA LEU A 59 7.05 -2.30 10.19
C LEU A 59 6.26 -2.60 11.47
N GLU A 60 7.00 -2.78 12.57
CA GLU A 60 6.46 -2.99 13.92
C GLU A 60 6.12 -1.65 14.61
N VAL A 61 5.10 -1.65 15.47
CA VAL A 61 4.71 -0.46 16.24
C VAL A 61 5.83 -0.03 17.18
N GLY A 62 6.12 1.27 17.22
CA GLY A 62 7.13 1.84 18.12
C GLY A 62 8.58 1.52 17.72
N GLY A 63 8.79 0.87 16.58
CA GLY A 63 10.11 0.71 15.97
C GLY A 63 10.60 1.95 15.22
N TYR A 64 9.66 2.86 14.91
CA TYR A 64 9.85 4.06 14.10
C TYR A 64 8.91 5.18 14.59
N GLY A 65 9.28 6.45 14.40
CA GLY A 65 8.43 7.65 14.44
C GLY A 65 7.70 7.87 13.11
N PHE A 66 8.03 8.96 12.39
CA PHE A 66 7.42 9.23 11.09
C PHE A 66 8.04 8.39 9.97
N VAL A 67 7.18 7.84 9.10
CA VAL A 67 7.60 7.09 7.91
C VAL A 67 6.88 7.57 6.66
N GLU A 68 7.56 7.52 5.52
CA GLU A 68 7.02 7.87 4.21
C GLU A 68 6.74 6.57 3.44
N LEU A 69 5.50 6.33 3.04
CA LEU A 69 5.10 5.08 2.39
C LEU A 69 4.47 5.33 1.01
N PRO A 70 4.84 4.56 -0.04
CA PRO A 70 4.10 4.57 -1.29
C PRO A 70 2.66 4.11 -1.05
N ALA A 71 1.71 4.82 -1.63
CA ALA A 71 0.29 4.52 -1.49
C ALA A 71 -0.48 4.70 -2.80
N VAL A 72 -1.58 3.96 -2.89
CA VAL A 72 -2.66 4.19 -3.84
C VAL A 72 -3.70 5.06 -3.14
N ILE A 73 -4.16 6.11 -3.82
CA ILE A 73 -5.16 7.05 -3.31
C ILE A 73 -6.39 6.96 -4.20
N GLN A 74 -7.57 6.89 -3.59
CA GLN A 74 -8.84 7.00 -4.30
C GLN A 74 -9.68 8.14 -3.74
N ALA A 75 -10.09 9.04 -4.63
CA ALA A 75 -11.03 10.10 -4.29
C ALA A 75 -12.42 9.54 -4.01
N ARG A 76 -13.01 9.86 -2.85
CA ARG A 76 -14.35 9.40 -2.48
C ARG A 76 -15.45 9.98 -3.36
N ASN A 77 -15.28 11.23 -3.81
CA ASN A 77 -16.30 11.93 -4.57
C ASN A 77 -16.27 11.63 -6.08
N THR A 78 -15.08 11.40 -6.64
CA THR A 78 -14.88 11.26 -8.09
C THR A 78 -14.53 9.83 -8.50
N GLY A 79 -14.11 8.99 -7.55
CA GLY A 79 -13.54 7.68 -7.82
C GLY A 79 -12.16 7.73 -8.48
N HIS A 80 -11.59 8.93 -8.69
CA HIS A 80 -10.30 9.12 -9.34
C HIS A 80 -9.19 8.47 -8.53
N ILE A 81 -8.37 7.66 -9.20
CA ILE A 81 -7.27 6.92 -8.59
C ILE A 81 -5.96 7.63 -8.92
N GLY A 82 -5.11 7.82 -7.92
CA GLY A 82 -3.76 8.35 -8.07
C GLY A 82 -2.77 7.55 -7.24
N LEU A 83 -1.48 7.82 -7.44
CA LEU A 83 -0.44 7.38 -6.52
C LEU A 83 -0.01 8.55 -5.63
N GLY A 84 0.47 8.22 -4.45
CA GLY A 84 0.98 9.18 -3.48
C GLY A 84 2.11 8.61 -2.64
N ILE A 85 2.73 9.49 -1.87
CA ILE A 85 3.50 9.12 -0.68
C ILE A 85 2.72 9.63 0.52
N VAL A 86 2.42 8.76 1.48
CA VAL A 86 1.75 9.12 2.74
C VAL A 86 2.76 9.13 3.88
N THR A 87 2.68 10.18 4.69
CA THR A 87 3.44 10.29 5.93
C THR A 87 2.59 9.71 7.05
N LEU A 88 3.09 8.72 7.78
CA LEU A 88 2.40 8.13 8.93
C LEU A 88 3.27 8.22 10.18
N ASP A 89 2.63 8.46 11.32
CA ASP A 89 3.26 8.42 12.64
C ASP A 89 3.06 7.03 13.28
N LEU A 90 4.12 6.22 13.31
CA LEU A 90 4.07 4.88 13.90
C LEU A 90 4.13 4.88 15.43
N GLU A 91 4.54 5.98 16.07
CA GLU A 91 4.39 6.15 17.53
C GLU A 91 2.92 6.40 17.91
N SER A 92 2.12 6.94 16.98
CA SER A 92 0.67 7.16 17.11
C SER A 92 -0.16 6.13 16.33
N SER A 93 0.27 4.86 16.31
CA SER A 93 -0.48 3.76 15.67
C SER A 93 -0.82 3.98 14.18
N GLY A 94 0.09 4.60 13.43
CA GLY A 94 -0.09 4.86 12.00
C GLY A 94 -0.94 6.09 11.69
N GLU A 95 -1.02 7.05 12.60
CA GLU A 95 -1.80 8.27 12.38
C GLU A 95 -1.33 9.02 11.12
N HIS A 96 -2.29 9.48 10.31
CA HIS A 96 -2.01 10.19 9.07
C HIS A 96 -1.38 11.56 9.34
N GLY A 97 -0.12 11.73 8.95
CA GLY A 97 0.63 12.98 9.10
C GLY A 97 0.67 13.85 7.84
N GLY A 98 0.37 13.30 6.66
CA GLY A 98 0.45 14.06 5.41
C GLY A 98 0.39 13.21 4.15
N THR A 99 0.24 13.87 3.00
CA THR A 99 0.20 13.21 1.69
C THR A 99 0.89 14.07 0.63
N PHE A 100 1.78 13.46 -0.13
CA PHE A 100 2.34 13.98 -1.37
C PHE A 100 1.62 13.31 -2.56
N PHE A 101 0.82 14.07 -3.30
CA PHE A 101 0.08 13.55 -4.45
C PHE A 101 0.95 13.58 -5.72
N LEU A 102 1.04 12.46 -6.44
CA LEU A 102 1.68 12.41 -7.75
C LEU A 102 0.64 12.76 -8.81
N THR A 103 0.63 14.03 -9.26
CA THR A 103 -0.42 14.56 -10.13
C THR A 103 0.12 14.98 -11.50
N PRO A 104 -0.73 15.14 -12.53
CA PRO A 104 -0.36 15.78 -13.79
C PRO A 104 0.24 17.19 -13.68
N LEU A 105 0.08 17.86 -12.53
CA LEU A 105 0.65 19.17 -12.24
C LEU A 105 2.01 19.11 -11.53
N GLY A 106 2.54 17.91 -11.28
CA GLY A 106 3.71 17.68 -10.44
C GLY A 106 3.36 16.97 -9.14
N VAL A 107 4.38 16.77 -8.30
CA VAL A 107 4.20 16.31 -6.92
C VAL A 107 3.65 17.47 -6.10
N ILE A 108 2.51 17.27 -5.45
CA ILE A 108 1.86 18.29 -4.61
C ILE A 108 1.87 17.81 -3.16
N ASP A 109 2.61 18.51 -2.31
CA ASP A 109 2.51 18.41 -0.86
C ASP A 109 1.14 18.95 -0.41
N GLN A 110 0.32 18.11 0.22
CA GLN A 110 -1.00 18.51 0.71
C GLN A 110 -0.90 19.71 1.66
N GLU A 111 0.10 19.79 2.52
CA GLU A 111 0.22 20.87 3.49
C GLU A 111 0.83 22.13 2.88
N LYS A 112 1.82 21.97 1.99
CA LYS A 112 2.58 23.09 1.38
C LYS A 112 2.18 23.36 -0.07
N ARG A 113 0.87 23.49 -0.31
CA ARG A 113 0.28 23.73 -1.63
C ARG A 113 -0.04 25.20 -1.90
N THR A 114 0.12 25.61 -3.16
CA THR A 114 -0.41 26.90 -3.66
C THR A 114 -1.94 26.86 -3.74
N PRO A 115 -2.64 28.02 -3.81
CA PRO A 115 -4.11 28.04 -3.95
C PRO A 115 -4.62 27.29 -5.19
N ALA A 116 -3.88 27.31 -6.30
CA ALA A 116 -4.25 26.60 -7.52
C ALA A 116 -4.15 25.07 -7.32
N GLN A 117 -3.08 24.60 -6.69
CA GLN A 117 -2.92 23.19 -6.32
C GLN A 117 -3.96 22.75 -5.29
N ALA A 118 -4.29 23.59 -4.30
CA ALA A 118 -5.35 23.33 -3.34
C ALA A 118 -6.70 23.12 -4.01
N LYS A 119 -7.05 24.00 -4.96
CA LYS A 119 -8.29 23.88 -5.75
C LYS A 119 -8.30 22.62 -6.60
N TYR A 120 -7.16 22.26 -7.19
CA TYR A 120 -7.03 21.01 -7.95
C TYR A 120 -7.28 19.79 -7.04
N LEU A 121 -6.55 19.68 -5.93
CA LEU A 121 -6.72 18.56 -4.98
C LEU A 121 -8.14 18.48 -4.42
N SER A 122 -8.78 19.62 -4.10
CA SER A 122 -10.17 19.64 -3.61
C SER A 122 -11.18 19.18 -4.65
N THR A 123 -10.85 19.34 -5.93
CA THR A 123 -11.75 18.95 -7.04
C THR A 123 -11.57 17.50 -7.42
N VAL A 124 -10.32 17.02 -7.41
CA VAL A 124 -9.98 15.69 -7.94
C VAL A 124 -9.93 14.63 -6.85
N TYR A 125 -9.29 14.94 -5.71
CA TYR A 125 -8.91 13.94 -4.72
C TYR A 125 -9.67 14.05 -3.39
N ILE A 126 -9.92 15.25 -2.87
CA ILE A 126 -10.42 15.41 -1.49
C ILE A 126 -11.95 15.36 -1.42
N PRO A 127 -12.53 14.61 -0.46
CA PRO A 127 -11.88 13.68 0.46
C PRO A 127 -11.48 12.38 -0.24
N TYR A 128 -10.44 11.72 0.27
CA TYR A 128 -9.91 10.48 -0.29
C TYR A 128 -9.76 9.39 0.77
N ASP A 129 -9.71 8.15 0.29
CA ASP A 129 -9.15 6.99 0.98
C ASP A 129 -7.76 6.68 0.42
N TYR A 130 -6.92 6.02 1.20
CA TYR A 130 -5.57 5.64 0.79
C TYR A 130 -5.21 4.26 1.34
N TRP A 131 -4.36 3.55 0.61
CA TRP A 131 -3.82 2.26 1.00
C TRP A 131 -2.35 2.21 0.63
N TYR A 132 -1.50 2.05 1.63
CA TYR A 132 -0.06 1.98 1.45
C TYR A 132 0.41 0.56 1.07
N THR A 133 1.63 0.47 0.55
CA THR A 133 2.21 -0.79 0.01
C THR A 133 3.00 -1.61 1.03
N VAL A 134 3.18 -1.12 2.26
CA VAL A 134 4.01 -1.73 3.31
C VAL A 134 3.11 -2.17 4.45
N SER A 135 3.27 -3.38 4.98
CA SER A 135 2.43 -3.83 6.10
C SER A 135 2.84 -3.16 7.41
N LEU A 136 1.87 -2.59 8.13
CA LEU A 136 2.09 -1.98 9.45
C LEU A 136 1.40 -2.81 10.52
N GLU A 137 2.11 -3.06 11.62
CA GLU A 137 1.50 -3.68 12.79
C GLU A 137 0.47 -2.72 13.40
N ARG A 138 -0.76 -3.21 13.66
CA ARG A 138 -1.83 -2.53 14.43
C ARG A 138 -2.27 -1.15 13.92
N ASP A 139 -2.05 -0.83 12.66
CA ASP A 139 -2.76 0.30 12.06
C ASP A 139 -4.24 -0.05 11.91
N HIS A 140 -5.09 0.78 12.50
CA HIS A 140 -6.55 0.65 12.48
C HIS A 140 -7.23 1.83 11.77
N HIS A 141 -6.45 2.73 11.15
CA HIS A 141 -6.94 3.89 10.42
C HIS A 141 -7.30 3.56 8.96
N VAL A 142 -6.65 2.55 8.39
CA VAL A 142 -6.86 2.13 7.00
C VAL A 142 -7.65 0.82 6.94
N ASP A 143 -8.76 0.85 6.22
CA ASP A 143 -9.59 -0.33 5.98
C ASP A 143 -9.05 -1.16 4.80
N PHE A 144 -8.16 -2.10 5.11
CA PHE A 144 -7.66 -3.08 4.14
C PHE A 144 -8.64 -4.22 3.85
N ASP A 145 -9.73 -4.35 4.61
CA ASP A 145 -10.76 -5.39 4.39
C ASP A 145 -11.71 -4.99 3.25
N ASN A 146 -11.91 -3.69 3.02
CA ASN A 146 -12.82 -3.16 2.00
C ASN A 146 -12.08 -2.37 0.90
N VAL A 147 -10.97 -2.90 0.42
CA VAL A 147 -10.18 -2.28 -0.67
C VAL A 147 -10.92 -2.42 -2.02
N PRO A 148 -11.15 -1.32 -2.77
CA PRO A 148 -11.71 -1.38 -4.11
C PRO A 148 -10.89 -2.28 -5.05
N GLU A 149 -11.53 -3.09 -5.90
CA GLU A 149 -10.86 -4.10 -6.74
C GLU A 149 -9.66 -3.54 -7.53
N LYS A 150 -9.83 -2.37 -8.14
CA LYS A 150 -8.77 -1.70 -8.91
C LYS A 150 -7.59 -1.28 -8.04
N VAL A 151 -7.85 -0.81 -6.83
CA VAL A 151 -6.81 -0.46 -5.85
C VAL A 151 -6.08 -1.72 -5.39
N ALA A 152 -6.81 -2.78 -5.07
CA ALA A 152 -6.23 -4.07 -4.67
C ALA A 152 -5.33 -4.64 -5.79
N ASP A 153 -5.71 -4.48 -7.05
CA ASP A 153 -4.90 -4.92 -8.20
C ASP A 153 -3.59 -4.15 -8.34
N LEU A 154 -3.60 -2.84 -8.06
CA LEU A 154 -2.37 -2.06 -7.98
C LEU A 154 -1.50 -2.53 -6.82
N LEU A 155 -2.05 -2.71 -5.62
CA LEU A 155 -1.29 -3.12 -4.43
C LEU A 155 -0.66 -4.51 -4.56
N ARG A 156 -1.36 -5.48 -5.18
CA ARG A 156 -0.84 -6.84 -5.39
C ARG A 156 0.48 -6.87 -6.15
N THR A 157 0.79 -5.86 -6.96
CA THR A 157 2.08 -5.78 -7.68
C THR A 157 3.29 -5.64 -6.76
N CYS A 158 3.08 -5.14 -5.54
CA CYS A 158 4.13 -4.95 -4.53
C CYS A 158 4.36 -6.22 -3.72
N HIS A 159 3.28 -6.94 -3.40
CA HIS A 159 3.32 -8.15 -2.56
C HIS A 159 3.58 -9.47 -3.33
N GLY A 160 3.74 -9.39 -4.66
CA GLY A 160 3.97 -10.52 -5.56
C GLY A 160 5.36 -11.15 -5.41
N GLY A 161 5.57 -11.84 -4.30
CA GLY A 161 6.79 -12.55 -3.90
C GLY A 161 6.70 -13.20 -2.52
N GLN A 162 5.71 -12.83 -1.70
CA GLN A 162 5.42 -13.54 -0.46
C GLN A 162 4.50 -14.74 -0.76
N PRO A 163 4.86 -15.96 -0.33
CA PRO A 163 3.93 -17.08 -0.38
C PRO A 163 2.71 -16.69 0.45
N GLU A 164 1.53 -16.91 -0.13
CA GLU A 164 0.23 -16.78 0.55
C GLU A 164 0.38 -17.28 1.99
N MET A 165 0.18 -16.39 2.96
CA MET A 165 0.03 -16.76 4.35
C MET A 165 -1.29 -17.53 4.45
N LYS A 166 -1.24 -18.81 4.09
CA LYS A 166 -2.29 -19.77 4.40
C LYS A 166 -2.37 -19.88 5.91
N ASP A 167 -3.35 -19.17 6.45
CA ASP A 167 -4.16 -19.62 7.56
C ASP A 167 -3.36 -20.14 8.76
N SER A 168 -2.61 -19.24 9.42
CA SER A 168 -2.08 -19.47 10.76
C SER A 168 -3.18 -19.26 11.82
N LEU A 169 -4.29 -19.97 11.66
CA LEU A 169 -5.32 -20.20 12.67
C LEU A 169 -5.45 -21.70 12.93
N THR A 170 -4.33 -22.37 13.20
CA THR A 170 -4.36 -23.56 14.05
C THR A 170 -3.27 -23.45 15.10
N ARG A 171 -3.74 -23.34 16.34
CA ARG A 171 -2.96 -23.38 17.56
C ARG A 171 -2.14 -24.65 17.60
N ALA A 172 -0.96 -24.54 18.19
CA ALA A 172 -0.16 -25.68 18.60
C ALA A 172 -0.99 -26.61 19.48
N ASP A 173 -1.07 -27.89 19.08
CA ASP A 173 -1.34 -28.99 20.00
C ASP A 173 -0.12 -29.91 19.97
N GLU A 174 0.63 -29.88 21.07
CA GLU A 174 1.66 -30.86 21.41
C GLU A 174 1.01 -32.24 21.54
N GLN A 175 0.97 -33.02 20.45
CA GLN A 175 0.98 -34.50 20.47
C GLN A 175 0.84 -35.02 19.03
N GLY A 176 1.96 -35.41 18.42
CA GLY A 176 1.99 -35.88 17.04
C GLY A 176 1.19 -37.16 16.82
N LYS A 177 0.15 -37.09 15.98
CA LYS A 177 -0.33 -38.18 15.12
C LYS A 177 -1.01 -37.59 13.87
N ALA A 178 -0.38 -37.77 12.71
CA ALA A 178 -0.99 -37.49 11.41
C ALA A 178 -2.04 -38.57 11.10
N SER A 179 -3.27 -38.16 10.80
CA SER A 179 -4.34 -39.04 10.31
C SER A 179 -4.74 -38.56 8.91
N ILE A 180 -4.53 -39.43 7.92
CA ILE A 180 -4.85 -39.19 6.51
C ILE A 180 -6.37 -39.23 6.35
N TRP A 181 -6.96 -38.19 5.76
CA TRP A 181 -8.38 -38.16 5.42
C TRP A 181 -8.54 -38.51 3.92
N GLU A 182 -9.14 -39.66 3.63
CA GLU A 182 -9.60 -40.02 2.29
C GLU A 182 -11.06 -39.56 2.10
N PRO A 183 -11.43 -38.93 0.97
CA PRO A 183 -12.80 -38.53 0.72
C PRO A 183 -13.61 -39.72 0.17
N GLU A 184 -14.63 -40.15 0.90
CA GLU A 184 -15.59 -41.15 0.41
C GLU A 184 -16.45 -40.58 -0.73
N GLN A 185 -16.53 -41.33 -1.84
CA GLN A 185 -17.44 -41.11 -2.96
C GLN A 185 -18.86 -41.58 -2.62
N PRO A 186 -19.90 -40.97 -3.20
CA PRO A 186 -21.28 -41.22 -2.83
C PRO A 186 -21.84 -42.43 -3.57
N ASN A 187 -22.55 -43.30 -2.86
CA ASN A 187 -23.55 -44.18 -3.46
C ASN A 187 -24.75 -44.29 -2.52
N GLY A 188 -25.91 -43.81 -2.99
CA GLY A 188 -27.19 -43.96 -2.31
C GLY A 188 -27.73 -45.40 -2.39
N PRO A 189 -29.06 -45.57 -2.29
CA PRO A 189 -29.87 -45.36 -1.10
C PRO A 189 -30.40 -46.71 -0.55
N VAL A 190 -31.07 -46.71 0.61
CA VAL A 190 -32.44 -47.24 0.82
C VAL A 190 -32.76 -47.30 2.32
N MET A 191 -33.99 -46.89 2.62
CA MET A 191 -34.67 -46.86 3.92
C MET A 191 -34.75 -48.22 4.64
N LYS A 192 -34.66 -48.18 5.97
CA LYS A 192 -35.78 -48.39 6.90
C LYS A 192 -35.48 -47.76 8.25
#